data_AF-A0A0T5P323-F1
#
_entry.id   AF-A0A0T5P323-F1
#
_cell.length_a   1.000
_cell.length_b   1.000
_cell.length_c   1.000
_cell.angle_alpha   90.00
_cell.angle_beta   90.00
_cell.angle_gamma   90.00
#
_symmetry.space_group_name_H-M   'P 1'
#
loop_
_entity.id
_entity.type
_entity.pdbx_description
1 polymer ?
#
loop_
_entity_poly.entity_id
_entity_poly.type
_entity_poly.pdbx_seq_one_letter_code
_entity_poly.pdbx_strand_id
1 'polypeptide(L)'
;GKTFFMNLIRLVALEKGLVVMFADLAPDRRIHATGGQARGLYAEMARNLSTRTKPDGGALASVVERFVSQAHRDAEERDLPTGSVIRERLGHFEELTGGFEFAEVIRRYWEGHETGDDELKSAALRWLRGEFATRTDARKALGVRTIIDDASVYDHLKLMSAFVCEAGYKGLLVGLDEMVNLYKLTSTQARNANYEQILRILNDVLQGSAENLGFLMGGTPEFLMNTRRGLYSYEALQSRLAENTFARDGLVDLSGPVVRLASLTPEDLFVLLANVRRIMQDDAGALPDTALEAFMAHCSDRIGEAYFRTPRNTVTAFVNLLSVLEQNPGVEWNDLIEKIEVSEDLGEDMTEVDESTGAQDPGDDDLISFKL
;
A
#
# COMPACT_ATOMS: atom_id res chain seq x y z
N GLY A 1 -9.39 6.72 9.33
CA GLY A 1 -8.37 6.21 10.28
C GLY A 1 -7.30 5.38 9.58
N LYS A 2 -7.67 4.24 8.98
CA LYS A 2 -6.79 3.29 8.28
C LYS A 2 -5.67 3.93 7.44
N THR A 3 -6.02 4.66 6.39
CA THR A 3 -5.05 5.27 5.47
C THR A 3 -4.10 6.25 6.17
N PHE A 4 -4.60 7.03 7.13
CA PHE A 4 -3.76 7.93 7.93
C PHE A 4 -2.74 7.14 8.77
N PHE A 5 -3.17 6.06 9.44
CA PHE A 5 -2.29 5.21 10.23
C PHE A 5 -1.23 4.52 9.36
N MET A 6 -1.61 4.05 8.16
CA MET A 6 -0.67 3.47 7.21
C MET A 6 0.36 4.49 6.72
N ASN A 7 -0.07 5.73 6.46
CA ASN A 7 0.85 6.83 6.13
C ASN A 7 1.80 7.17 7.28
N LEU A 8 1.34 7.13 8.53
CA LEU A 8 2.21 7.29 9.70
C LEU A 8 3.28 6.19 9.76
N ILE A 9 2.90 4.92 9.57
CA ILE A 9 3.87 3.82 9.53
C ILE A 9 4.87 4.00 8.39
N ARG A 10 4.40 4.43 7.20
CA ARG A 10 5.28 4.77 6.07
C ARG A 10 6.32 5.81 6.48
N LEU A 11 5.92 6.93 7.09
CA LEU A 11 6.86 7.97 7.53
C LEU A 11 7.88 7.43 8.55
N VAL A 12 7.43 6.66 9.53
CA VAL A 12 8.30 6.02 10.53
C VAL A 12 9.28 5.04 9.88
N ALA A 13 8.85 4.26 8.90
CA ALA A 13 9.70 3.32 8.18
C ALA A 13 10.82 4.04 7.41
N LEU A 14 10.49 5.15 6.73
CA LEU A 14 11.47 5.99 6.05
C LEU A 14 12.50 6.56 7.03
N GLU A 15 12.06 7.08 8.18
CA GLU A 15 12.97 7.58 9.23
C GLU A 15 13.88 6.48 9.79
N LYS A 16 13.37 5.25 9.92
CA LYS A 16 14.17 4.10 10.35
C LYS A 16 15.16 3.61 9.30
N GLY A 17 15.14 4.15 8.08
CA GLY A 17 16.05 3.81 6.99
C GLY A 17 15.58 2.63 6.12
N LEU A 18 14.28 2.35 6.12
CA LEU A 18 13.66 1.41 5.19
C LEU A 18 13.30 2.12 3.88
N VAL A 19 13.21 1.33 2.81
CA VAL A 19 12.54 1.72 1.56
C VAL A 19 11.08 1.34 1.67
N VAL A 20 10.18 2.19 1.15
CA VAL A 20 8.74 1.91 1.18
C VAL A 20 8.19 1.84 -0.24
N MET A 21 7.42 0.79 -0.52
CA MET A 21 6.58 0.65 -1.70
C MET A 21 5.12 0.68 -1.24
N PHE A 22 4.31 1.60 -1.77
CA PHE A 22 2.92 1.78 -1.32
C PHE A 22 1.98 1.91 -2.51
N ALA A 23 0.84 1.23 -2.47
CA ALA A 23 -0.22 1.38 -3.45
C ALA A 23 -1.59 0.97 -2.89
N ASP A 24 -2.63 1.56 -3.47
CA ASP A 24 -4.01 1.16 -3.21
C ASP A 24 -4.40 0.05 -4.18
N LEU A 25 -5.10 -0.97 -3.67
CA LEU A 25 -5.75 -1.94 -4.54
C LEU A 25 -6.94 -1.29 -5.25
N ALA A 26 -7.21 -1.77 -6.45
CA ALA A 26 -8.32 -1.34 -7.28
C ALA A 26 -8.80 -2.52 -8.14
N PRO A 27 -9.95 -2.43 -8.82
CA PRO A 27 -10.43 -3.50 -9.70
C PRO A 27 -9.40 -3.93 -10.76
N ASP A 28 -8.52 -3.04 -11.20
CA ASP A 28 -7.44 -3.26 -12.17
C ASP A 28 -6.06 -3.50 -11.53
N ARG A 29 -5.94 -3.43 -10.20
CA ARG A 29 -4.69 -3.59 -9.42
C ARG A 29 -4.92 -4.53 -8.23
N ARG A 30 -4.49 -5.77 -8.35
CA ARG A 30 -4.76 -6.85 -7.38
C ARG A 30 -3.49 -7.62 -7.06
N ILE A 31 -3.47 -8.33 -5.94
CA ILE A 31 -2.28 -9.08 -5.49
C ILE A 31 -2.00 -10.28 -6.40
N HIS A 32 -3.05 -10.94 -6.89
CA HIS A 32 -2.97 -12.05 -7.83
C HIS A 32 -3.95 -11.84 -8.99
N ALA A 33 -3.45 -12.02 -10.21
CA ALA A 33 -4.24 -12.00 -11.44
C ALA A 33 -3.50 -12.75 -12.56
N THR A 34 -4.09 -12.78 -13.77
CA THR A 34 -3.46 -13.36 -14.97
C THR A 34 -3.49 -12.42 -16.18
N GLY A 35 -4.12 -11.25 -16.05
CA GLY A 35 -4.37 -10.29 -17.13
C GLY A 35 -3.49 -9.05 -17.09
N GLY A 36 -2.41 -9.04 -16.29
CA GLY A 36 -1.51 -7.92 -16.08
C GLY A 36 -1.85 -7.05 -14.87
N GLN A 37 -2.91 -7.34 -14.11
CA GLN A 37 -3.34 -6.52 -12.99
C GLN A 37 -2.38 -6.60 -11.79
N ALA A 38 -1.75 -7.76 -11.56
CA ALA A 38 -0.77 -7.89 -10.48
C ALA A 38 0.53 -7.18 -10.83
N ARG A 39 0.98 -7.29 -12.09
CA ARG A 39 2.07 -6.46 -12.62
C ARG A 39 1.73 -4.98 -12.54
N GLY A 40 0.49 -4.59 -12.83
CA GLY A 40 0.02 -3.21 -12.70
C GLY A 40 0.14 -2.68 -11.28
N LEU A 41 -0.25 -3.49 -10.28
CA LEU A 41 -0.05 -3.15 -8.86
C LEU A 41 1.44 -3.01 -8.52
N TYR A 42 2.29 -3.94 -8.99
CA TYR A 42 3.74 -3.83 -8.80
C TYR A 42 4.33 -2.56 -9.42
N ALA A 43 3.93 -2.23 -10.64
CA ALA A 43 4.42 -1.04 -11.34
C ALA A 43 4.04 0.25 -10.62
N GLU A 44 2.81 0.33 -10.11
CA GLU A 44 2.37 1.46 -9.29
C GLU A 44 3.20 1.57 -8.00
N MET A 45 3.39 0.45 -7.30
CA MET A 45 4.23 0.42 -6.10
C MET A 45 5.69 0.82 -6.39
N ALA A 46 6.27 0.36 -7.50
CA ALA A 46 7.65 0.64 -7.89
C ALA A 46 7.83 2.08 -8.34
N ARG A 47 6.82 2.67 -8.97
CA ARG A 47 6.76 4.11 -9.29
C ARG A 47 6.72 4.96 -8.03
N ASN A 48 5.92 4.55 -7.04
CA ASN A 48 5.77 5.22 -5.75
C ASN A 48 6.83 4.82 -4.72
N LEU A 49 7.86 4.07 -5.13
CA LEU A 49 8.98 3.68 -4.26
C LEU A 49 9.62 4.93 -3.65
N SER A 50 9.67 4.95 -2.33
CA SER A 50 10.05 6.12 -1.54
C SER A 50 11.22 5.79 -0.60
N THR A 51 12.08 6.78 -0.37
CA THR A 51 13.18 6.73 0.60
C THR A 51 13.13 7.98 1.48
N ARG A 52 13.89 8.03 2.58
CA ARG A 52 13.91 9.22 3.45
C ARG A 52 14.28 10.51 2.71
N THR A 53 15.15 10.43 1.71
CA THR A 53 15.58 11.59 0.91
C THR A 53 14.59 11.94 -0.21
N LYS A 54 13.65 11.05 -0.53
CA LYS A 54 12.63 11.25 -1.55
C LYS A 54 11.31 10.60 -1.11
N PRO A 55 10.60 11.22 -0.15
CA PRO A 55 9.42 10.63 0.48
C PRO A 55 8.21 10.60 -0.44
N ASP A 56 8.15 11.45 -1.48
CA ASP A 56 7.01 11.58 -2.40
C ASP A 56 7.02 10.57 -3.57
N GLY A 57 7.93 9.59 -3.56
CA GLY A 57 8.03 8.55 -4.58
C GLY A 57 9.10 8.79 -5.65
N GLY A 58 9.20 7.85 -6.61
CA GLY A 58 10.18 7.91 -7.70
C GLY A 58 11.64 7.76 -7.26
N ALA A 59 11.89 7.09 -6.12
CA ALA A 59 13.23 6.94 -5.55
C ALA A 59 14.01 5.74 -6.13
N LEU A 60 13.40 4.90 -6.98
CA LEU A 60 14.03 3.70 -7.52
C LEU A 60 15.35 4.00 -8.24
N ALA A 61 15.38 5.05 -9.07
CA ALA A 61 16.61 5.47 -9.76
C ALA A 61 17.72 5.79 -8.75
N SER A 62 17.40 6.56 -7.70
CA SER A 62 18.36 6.91 -6.64
C SER A 62 18.83 5.71 -5.83
N VAL A 63 18.00 4.68 -5.65
CA VAL A 63 18.40 3.41 -5.02
C VAL A 63 19.42 2.68 -5.90
N VAL A 64 19.15 2.56 -7.21
CA VAL A 64 20.05 1.91 -8.16
C VAL A 64 21.38 2.67 -8.27
N GLU A 65 21.33 4.00 -8.41
CA GLU A 65 22.51 4.87 -8.46
C GLU A 65 23.37 4.73 -7.21
N ARG A 66 22.74 4.65 -6.03
CA ARG A 66 23.45 4.46 -4.76
C ARG A 66 24.18 3.12 -4.73
N PHE A 67 23.52 2.03 -5.11
CA PHE A 67 24.14 0.70 -5.19
C PHE A 67 25.34 0.70 -6.14
N VAL A 68 25.15 1.23 -7.35
CA VAL A 68 26.20 1.32 -8.37
C VAL A 68 27.39 2.16 -7.89
N SER A 69 27.12 3.31 -7.25
CA SER A 69 28.17 4.18 -6.72
C SER A 69 28.95 3.54 -5.57
N GLN A 70 28.29 2.72 -4.75
CA GLN A 70 28.97 1.91 -3.73
C GLN A 70 29.84 0.84 -4.38
N ALA A 71 29.29 0.07 -5.32
CA ALA A 71 30.04 -0.97 -6.03
C ALA A 71 31.23 -0.39 -6.81
N HIS A 72 31.13 0.83 -7.34
CA HIS A 72 32.23 1.52 -8.01
C HIS A 72 33.36 1.87 -7.04
N ARG A 73 33.04 2.45 -5.88
CA ARG A 73 34.04 2.74 -4.83
C ARG A 73 34.73 1.48 -4.33
N ASP A 74 33.96 0.42 -4.05
CA ASP A 74 34.51 -0.87 -3.63
C ASP A 74 35.45 -1.46 -4.70
N ALA A 75 35.16 -1.21 -5.97
CA ALA A 75 35.98 -1.66 -7.09
C ALA A 75 37.30 -0.87 -7.21
N GLU A 76 37.26 0.45 -6.99
CA GLU A 76 38.46 1.30 -6.92
C GLU A 76 39.37 0.90 -5.76
N GLU A 77 38.81 0.64 -4.58
CA GLU A 77 39.56 0.21 -3.40
C GLU A 77 40.25 -1.15 -3.59
N ARG A 78 39.62 -2.04 -4.37
CA ARG A 78 40.09 -3.42 -4.61
C ARG A 78 40.90 -3.58 -5.90
N ASP A 79 41.06 -2.52 -6.69
CA ASP A 79 41.65 -2.56 -8.04
C ASP A 79 41.00 -3.62 -8.96
N LEU A 80 39.67 -3.66 -8.95
CA LEU A 80 38.86 -4.58 -9.76
C LEU A 80 37.94 -3.82 -10.72
N PRO A 81 37.49 -4.43 -11.83
CA PRO A 81 36.44 -3.84 -12.65
C PRO A 81 35.13 -3.75 -11.87
N THR A 82 34.45 -2.59 -11.89
CA THR A 82 33.15 -2.38 -11.20
C THR A 82 32.11 -3.42 -11.58
N GLY A 83 32.05 -3.81 -12.86
CA GLY A 83 31.13 -4.86 -13.31
C GLY A 83 31.38 -6.24 -12.67
N SER A 84 32.58 -6.52 -12.20
CA SER A 84 32.91 -7.75 -11.44
C SER A 84 32.43 -7.65 -10.00
N VAL A 85 32.60 -6.50 -9.35
CA VAL A 85 32.06 -6.26 -8.00
C VAL A 85 30.54 -6.32 -7.99
N ILE A 86 29.87 -5.73 -8.99
CA ILE A 86 28.40 -5.84 -9.12
C ILE A 86 27.96 -7.30 -9.22
N ARG A 87 28.65 -8.13 -10.01
CA ARG A 87 28.35 -9.57 -10.11
C ARG A 87 28.56 -10.29 -8.79
N GLU A 88 29.65 -9.99 -8.09
CA GLU A 88 29.95 -10.59 -6.78
C GLU A 88 28.85 -10.26 -5.77
N ARG A 89 28.47 -8.98 -5.66
CA ARG A 89 27.44 -8.52 -4.72
C ARG A 89 26.06 -9.10 -5.01
N LEU A 90 25.72 -9.25 -6.29
CA LEU A 90 24.45 -9.83 -6.72
C LEU A 90 24.51 -11.35 -6.91
N GLY A 91 25.62 -12.02 -6.60
CA GLY A 91 25.77 -13.46 -6.85
C GLY A 91 24.72 -14.31 -6.12
N HIS A 92 24.36 -13.92 -4.90
CA HIS A 92 23.32 -14.61 -4.11
C HIS A 92 21.91 -14.47 -4.70
N PHE A 93 21.68 -13.55 -5.65
CA PHE A 93 20.38 -13.44 -6.33
C PHE A 93 20.13 -14.63 -7.26
N GLU A 94 21.17 -15.33 -7.72
CA GLU A 94 21.00 -16.50 -8.60
C GLU A 94 20.23 -17.65 -7.92
N GLU A 95 20.21 -17.68 -6.58
CA GLU A 95 19.44 -18.64 -5.78
C GLU A 95 17.94 -18.28 -5.70
N LEU A 96 17.59 -17.04 -6.04
CA LEU A 96 16.24 -16.51 -5.97
C LEU A 96 15.53 -16.61 -7.33
N THR A 97 14.23 -16.88 -7.31
CA THR A 97 13.42 -16.96 -8.53
C THR A 97 13.40 -15.61 -9.26
N GLY A 98 13.94 -15.57 -10.49
CA GLY A 98 14.06 -14.36 -11.32
C GLY A 98 15.28 -13.48 -11.01
N GLY A 99 16.16 -13.90 -10.10
CA GLY A 99 17.29 -13.08 -9.68
C GLY A 99 18.40 -12.95 -10.72
N PHE A 100 18.56 -13.94 -11.61
CA PHE A 100 19.51 -13.84 -12.73
C PHE A 100 19.18 -12.65 -13.64
N GLU A 101 17.93 -12.54 -14.11
CA GLU A 101 17.52 -11.41 -14.94
C GLU A 101 17.54 -10.08 -14.17
N PHE A 102 17.20 -10.08 -12.88
CA PHE A 102 17.33 -8.89 -12.05
C PHE A 102 18.78 -8.40 -12.00
N ALA A 103 19.74 -9.28 -11.75
CA ALA A 103 21.15 -8.94 -11.72
C ALA A 103 21.67 -8.46 -13.08
N GLU A 104 21.25 -9.09 -14.17
CA GLU A 104 21.59 -8.63 -15.53
C GLU A 104 21.02 -7.24 -15.81
N VAL A 105 19.81 -6.92 -15.37
CA VAL A 105 19.21 -5.58 -15.53
C VAL A 105 20.02 -4.51 -14.80
N ILE A 106 20.49 -4.79 -13.58
CA ILE A 106 21.38 -3.88 -12.85
C ILE A 106 22.72 -3.70 -13.58
N ARG A 107 23.28 -4.78 -14.16
CA ARG A 107 24.48 -4.68 -15.00
C ARG A 107 24.25 -3.83 -16.25
N ARG A 108 23.10 -3.96 -16.92
CA ARG A 108 22.73 -3.11 -18.06
C ARG A 108 22.58 -1.65 -17.67
N TYR A 109 22.03 -1.37 -16.49
CA TYR A 109 22.01 -0.02 -15.96
C TYR A 109 23.43 0.54 -15.78
N TRP A 110 24.36 -0.25 -15.22
CA TRP A 110 25.77 0.15 -15.10
C TRP A 110 26.43 0.39 -16.47
N GLU A 111 26.25 -0.52 -17.42
CA GLU A 111 26.77 -0.38 -18.79
C GLU A 111 26.28 0.92 -19.44
N GLY A 112 24.99 1.26 -19.26
CA GLY A 112 24.45 2.52 -19.74
C GLY A 112 25.00 3.74 -19.02
N HIS A 113 25.36 3.61 -17.74
CA HIS A 113 26.04 4.67 -16.99
C HIS A 113 27.47 4.89 -17.52
N GLU A 114 28.24 3.82 -17.71
CA GLU A 114 29.63 3.85 -18.18
C GLU A 114 29.76 4.37 -19.62
N THR A 115 28.81 4.01 -20.48
CA THR A 115 28.80 4.42 -21.90
C THR A 115 28.06 5.73 -22.17
N GLY A 116 27.37 6.29 -21.17
CA GLY A 116 26.53 7.48 -21.34
C GLY A 116 25.23 7.21 -22.12
N ASP A 117 24.80 5.95 -22.21
CA ASP A 117 23.55 5.54 -22.86
C ASP A 117 22.35 5.72 -21.90
N ASP A 118 21.67 6.85 -22.03
CA ASP A 118 20.46 7.18 -21.28
C ASP A 118 19.27 6.26 -21.65
N GLU A 119 19.21 5.75 -22.88
CA GLU A 119 18.14 4.83 -23.29
C GLU A 119 18.27 3.48 -22.57
N LEU A 120 19.49 2.95 -22.46
CA LEU A 120 19.78 1.71 -21.75
C LEU A 120 19.50 1.82 -20.25
N LYS A 121 19.89 2.94 -19.62
CA LYS A 121 19.53 3.22 -18.21
C LYS A 121 18.02 3.30 -18.01
N SER A 122 17.33 4.03 -18.88
CA SER A 122 15.87 4.17 -18.84
C SER A 122 15.16 2.83 -19.03
N ALA A 123 15.63 2.01 -19.97
CA ALA A 123 15.13 0.67 -20.20
C ALA A 123 15.31 -0.23 -18.97
N ALA A 124 16.47 -0.17 -18.30
CA ALA A 124 16.72 -0.96 -17.10
C ALA A 124 15.78 -0.56 -15.96
N LEU A 125 15.62 0.75 -15.72
CA LEU A 125 14.65 1.25 -14.74
C LEU A 125 13.20 0.87 -15.08
N ARG A 126 12.85 0.87 -16.37
CA ARG A 126 11.54 0.43 -16.87
C ARG A 126 11.28 -1.05 -16.57
N TRP A 127 12.31 -1.89 -16.65
CA TRP A 127 12.21 -3.30 -16.29
C TRP A 127 12.05 -3.48 -14.78
N LEU A 128 12.84 -2.77 -13.97
CA LEU A 128 12.73 -2.80 -12.51
C LEU A 128 11.37 -2.29 -12.00
N ARG A 129 10.69 -1.42 -12.76
CA ARG A 129 9.30 -1.01 -12.48
C ARG A 129 8.25 -1.98 -13.00
N GLY A 130 8.61 -3.07 -13.67
CA GLY A 130 7.64 -4.00 -14.26
C GLY A 130 6.82 -3.40 -15.40
N GLU A 131 7.33 -2.38 -16.10
CA GLU A 131 6.59 -1.64 -17.14
C GLU A 131 6.71 -2.28 -18.54
N PHE A 132 7.41 -3.41 -18.68
CA PHE A 132 7.44 -4.15 -19.94
C PHE A 132 6.22 -5.05 -20.11
N ALA A 133 5.46 -4.81 -21.18
CA ALA A 133 4.28 -5.62 -21.51
C ALA A 133 4.65 -7.01 -22.04
N THR A 134 5.72 -7.10 -22.84
CA THR A 134 6.12 -8.33 -23.54
C THR A 134 7.60 -8.66 -23.34
N ARG A 135 7.92 -9.97 -23.38
CA ARG A 135 9.31 -10.47 -23.33
C ARG A 135 10.12 -10.03 -24.54
N THR A 136 9.47 -9.87 -25.70
CA THR A 136 10.12 -9.42 -26.95
C THR A 136 10.69 -8.01 -26.79
N ASP A 137 9.91 -7.10 -26.20
CA ASP A 137 10.35 -5.72 -25.99
C ASP A 137 11.50 -5.65 -24.99
N ALA A 138 11.41 -6.41 -23.89
CA ALA A 138 12.48 -6.50 -22.89
C ALA A 138 13.77 -7.06 -23.47
N ARG A 139 13.67 -8.10 -24.31
CA ARG A 139 14.81 -8.68 -25.01
C ARG A 139 15.45 -7.70 -25.98
N LYS A 140 14.64 -6.93 -26.72
CA LYS A 140 15.14 -5.93 -27.66
C LYS A 140 15.87 -4.79 -26.93
N ALA A 141 15.35 -4.35 -25.79
CA ALA A 141 15.89 -3.22 -25.06
C ALA A 141 17.09 -3.57 -24.16
N LEU A 142 17.09 -4.76 -23.53
CA LEU A 142 18.06 -5.12 -22.49
C LEU A 142 18.74 -6.48 -22.72
N GLY A 143 18.32 -7.25 -23.73
CA GLY A 143 18.84 -8.61 -23.96
C GLY A 143 18.30 -9.67 -22.98
N VAL A 144 17.43 -9.30 -22.04
CA VAL A 144 16.84 -10.21 -21.04
C VAL A 144 15.70 -11.06 -21.62
N ARG A 145 15.48 -12.25 -21.06
CA ARG A 145 14.50 -13.23 -21.59
C ARG A 145 13.15 -13.19 -20.87
N THR A 146 13.11 -12.62 -19.68
CA THR A 146 11.93 -12.57 -18.81
C THR A 146 11.54 -11.12 -18.51
N ILE A 147 10.32 -10.97 -18.00
CA ILE A 147 9.77 -9.73 -17.48
C ILE A 147 9.15 -10.04 -16.13
N ILE A 148 8.92 -9.00 -15.33
CA ILE A 148 8.03 -9.07 -14.18
C ILE A 148 6.62 -9.26 -14.72
N ASP A 149 6.03 -10.42 -14.45
CA ASP A 149 4.65 -10.79 -14.83
C ASP A 149 3.81 -11.09 -13.60
N ASP A 150 2.50 -11.27 -13.78
CA ASP A 150 1.57 -11.42 -12.66
C ASP A 150 1.93 -12.57 -11.70
N ALA A 151 2.50 -13.66 -12.23
CA ALA A 151 2.87 -14.83 -11.45
C ALA A 151 4.15 -14.60 -10.62
N SER A 152 5.03 -13.70 -11.06
CA SER A 152 6.35 -13.47 -10.47
C SER A 152 6.44 -12.22 -9.60
N VAL A 153 5.37 -11.43 -9.47
CA VAL A 153 5.35 -10.18 -8.68
C VAL A 153 5.89 -10.36 -7.27
N TYR A 154 5.42 -11.39 -6.55
CA TYR A 154 5.83 -11.58 -5.16
C TYR A 154 7.30 -11.97 -5.03
N ASP A 155 7.80 -12.83 -5.91
CA ASP A 155 9.21 -13.19 -5.95
C ASP A 155 10.09 -11.97 -6.31
N HIS A 156 9.60 -11.07 -7.16
CA HIS A 156 10.27 -9.79 -7.43
C HIS A 156 10.24 -8.80 -6.25
N LEU A 157 9.25 -8.85 -5.36
CA LEU A 157 9.27 -8.08 -4.12
C LEU A 157 10.37 -8.58 -3.17
N LYS A 158 10.64 -9.90 -3.14
CA LYS A 158 11.77 -10.46 -2.40
C LYS A 158 13.10 -10.03 -2.99
N LEU A 159 13.24 -10.07 -4.32
CA LEU A 159 14.42 -9.55 -5.03
C LEU A 159 14.65 -8.06 -4.74
N MET A 160 13.57 -7.26 -4.77
CA MET A 160 13.66 -5.83 -4.44
C MET A 160 14.07 -5.61 -2.98
N SER A 161 13.57 -6.42 -2.04
CA SER A 161 13.98 -6.40 -0.62
C SER A 161 15.48 -6.65 -0.47
N ALA A 162 16.00 -7.72 -1.08
CA ALA A 162 17.43 -8.01 -1.09
C ALA A 162 18.23 -6.86 -1.74
N PHE A 163 17.71 -6.29 -2.83
CA PHE A 163 18.42 -5.24 -3.56
C PHE A 163 18.50 -3.92 -2.79
N VAL A 164 17.44 -3.51 -2.09
CA VAL A 164 17.52 -2.31 -1.26
C VAL A 164 18.49 -2.50 -0.09
N CYS A 165 18.63 -3.72 0.44
CA CYS A 165 19.66 -4.04 1.43
C CYS A 165 21.06 -3.92 0.83
N GLU A 166 21.29 -4.45 -0.38
CA GLU A 166 22.54 -4.26 -1.12
C GLU A 166 22.83 -2.77 -1.40
N ALA A 167 21.82 -1.94 -1.64
CA ALA A 167 22.00 -0.49 -1.77
C ALA A 167 22.28 0.23 -0.41
N GLY A 168 22.31 -0.51 0.70
CA GLY A 168 22.60 -0.01 2.04
C GLY A 168 21.40 0.58 2.79
N TYR A 169 20.18 0.15 2.46
CA TYR A 169 18.98 0.37 3.28
C TYR A 169 18.77 -0.82 4.24
N LYS A 170 17.87 -0.67 5.23
CA LYS A 170 17.64 -1.73 6.23
C LYS A 170 16.62 -2.80 5.80
N GLY A 171 15.94 -2.58 4.68
CA GLY A 171 14.89 -3.45 4.17
C GLY A 171 13.80 -2.70 3.42
N LEU A 172 12.77 -3.46 3.02
CA LEU A 172 11.62 -3.00 2.24
C LEU A 172 10.32 -3.18 3.04
N LEU A 173 9.52 -2.13 3.12
CA LEU A 173 8.15 -2.19 3.61
C LEU A 173 7.18 -2.02 2.44
N VAL A 174 6.29 -2.99 2.25
CA VAL A 174 5.23 -2.96 1.24
C VAL A 174 3.90 -2.63 1.92
N GLY A 175 3.30 -1.49 1.57
CA GLY A 175 1.99 -1.06 2.03
C GLY A 175 0.93 -1.25 0.96
N LEU A 176 -0.14 -1.97 1.29
CA LEU A 176 -1.29 -2.22 0.44
C LEU A 176 -2.55 -1.68 1.13
N ASP A 177 -3.10 -0.58 0.65
CA ASP A 177 -4.40 -0.08 1.13
C ASP A 177 -5.53 -0.55 0.21
N GLU A 178 -6.76 -0.32 0.65
CA GLU A 178 -7.99 -0.68 -0.07
C GLU A 178 -8.14 -2.16 -0.41
N MET A 179 -7.71 -3.02 0.52
CA MET A 179 -7.84 -4.48 0.42
C MET A 179 -9.29 -4.95 0.28
N VAL A 180 -10.26 -4.13 0.66
CA VAL A 180 -11.70 -4.37 0.45
C VAL A 180 -12.04 -4.55 -1.04
N ASN A 181 -11.23 -4.05 -1.98
CA ASN A 181 -11.43 -4.32 -3.40
C ASN A 181 -11.33 -5.82 -3.75
N LEU A 182 -10.60 -6.62 -2.95
CA LEU A 182 -10.60 -8.08 -3.09
C LEU A 182 -11.93 -8.70 -2.65
N TYR A 183 -12.56 -8.14 -1.61
CA TYR A 183 -13.88 -8.56 -1.14
C TYR A 183 -14.97 -8.34 -2.20
N LYS A 184 -14.90 -7.19 -2.90
CA LYS A 184 -15.83 -6.77 -3.94
C LYS A 184 -15.81 -7.66 -5.19
N LEU A 185 -14.75 -8.45 -5.40
CA LEU A 185 -14.67 -9.34 -6.56
C LEU A 185 -15.84 -10.33 -6.60
N THR A 186 -16.51 -10.39 -7.74
CA THR A 186 -17.65 -11.29 -7.96
C THR A 186 -17.22 -12.76 -8.05
N SER A 187 -16.14 -13.03 -8.80
CA SER A 187 -15.58 -14.38 -8.97
C SER A 187 -14.96 -14.93 -7.68
N THR A 188 -15.52 -16.02 -7.17
CA THR A 188 -14.99 -16.76 -6.02
C THR A 188 -13.59 -17.32 -6.29
N GLN A 189 -13.33 -17.82 -7.49
CA GLN A 189 -12.01 -18.33 -7.87
C GLN A 189 -10.96 -17.22 -7.80
N ALA A 190 -11.28 -16.02 -8.30
CA ALA A 190 -10.37 -14.88 -8.25
C ALA A 190 -10.11 -14.41 -6.80
N ARG A 191 -11.12 -14.39 -5.93
CA ARG A 191 -10.95 -14.10 -4.50
C ARG A 191 -10.01 -15.11 -3.85
N ASN A 192 -10.29 -16.40 -4.02
CA ASN A 192 -9.50 -17.47 -3.41
C ASN A 192 -8.03 -17.42 -3.84
N ALA A 193 -7.74 -17.16 -5.11
CA ALA A 193 -6.36 -17.02 -5.60
C ALA A 193 -5.62 -15.83 -4.96
N ASN A 194 -6.31 -14.71 -4.73
CA ASN A 194 -5.73 -13.57 -4.00
C ASN A 194 -5.51 -13.91 -2.52
N TYR A 195 -6.43 -14.63 -1.89
CA TYR A 195 -6.31 -15.04 -0.49
C TYR A 195 -5.19 -16.07 -0.28
N GLU A 196 -5.01 -16.99 -1.22
CA GLU A 196 -3.87 -17.91 -1.24
C GLU A 196 -2.54 -17.17 -1.38
N GLN A 197 -2.49 -16.12 -2.21
CA GLN A 197 -1.29 -15.29 -2.31
C GLN A 197 -1.01 -14.50 -1.01
N ILE A 198 -2.03 -13.98 -0.32
CA ILE A 198 -1.90 -13.38 1.02
C ILE A 198 -1.38 -14.42 2.02
N LEU A 199 -1.90 -15.64 1.97
CA LEU A 199 -1.46 -16.73 2.82
C LEU A 199 0.02 -17.08 2.60
N ARG A 200 0.46 -17.13 1.33
CA ARG A 200 1.86 -17.34 0.96
C ARG A 200 2.74 -16.24 1.56
N ILE A 201 2.34 -14.98 1.42
CA ILE A 201 3.05 -13.84 2.01
C ILE A 201 3.16 -13.98 3.54
N LEU A 202 2.05 -14.27 4.20
CA LEU A 202 1.98 -14.39 5.66
C LEU A 202 2.90 -15.52 6.16
N ASN A 203 2.91 -16.66 5.48
CA ASN A 203 3.74 -17.80 5.84
C ASN A 203 5.22 -17.50 5.69
N ASP A 204 5.62 -16.91 4.57
CA ASP A 204 7.02 -16.62 4.29
C ASP A 204 7.59 -15.59 5.28
N VAL A 205 6.77 -14.60 5.69
CA VAL A 205 7.16 -13.63 6.73
C VAL A 205 7.27 -14.30 8.10
N LEU A 206 6.28 -15.11 8.50
CA LEU A 206 6.29 -15.77 9.82
C LEU A 206 7.38 -16.84 9.95
N GLN A 207 7.73 -17.51 8.85
CA GLN A 207 8.78 -18.53 8.82
C GLN A 207 10.18 -17.92 8.66
N GLY A 208 10.27 -16.62 8.35
CA GLY A 208 11.54 -15.92 8.16
C GLY A 208 12.20 -16.12 6.80
N SER A 209 11.48 -16.68 5.80
CA SER A 209 12.01 -16.85 4.44
C SER A 209 11.92 -15.56 3.60
N ALA A 210 11.14 -14.58 4.04
CA ALA A 210 11.07 -13.24 3.45
C ALA A 210 11.96 -12.25 4.23
N GLU A 211 13.27 -12.37 4.06
CA GLU A 211 14.24 -11.53 4.78
C GLU A 211 14.13 -10.04 4.41
N ASN A 212 14.27 -9.18 5.43
CA ASN A 212 14.20 -7.71 5.32
C ASN A 212 12.93 -7.15 4.66
N LEU A 213 11.88 -7.96 4.52
CA LEU A 213 10.62 -7.61 3.85
C LEU A 213 9.47 -7.56 4.86
N GLY A 214 8.81 -6.42 4.96
CA GLY A 214 7.59 -6.24 5.76
C GLY A 214 6.37 -5.95 4.88
N PHE A 215 5.19 -6.38 5.33
CA PHE A 215 3.91 -6.05 4.69
C PHE A 215 2.99 -5.34 5.67
N LEU A 216 2.31 -4.30 5.19
CA LEU A 216 1.24 -3.59 5.89
C LEU A 216 0.01 -3.58 4.99
N MET A 217 -1.05 -4.28 5.40
CA MET A 217 -2.28 -4.41 4.60
C MET A 217 -3.46 -3.74 5.32
N GLY A 218 -4.06 -2.75 4.67
CA GLY A 218 -5.21 -2.00 5.17
C GLY A 218 -6.53 -2.57 4.64
N GLY A 219 -7.40 -3.02 5.53
CA GLY A 219 -8.70 -3.57 5.18
C GLY A 219 -9.80 -3.21 6.17
N THR A 220 -11.05 -3.41 5.76
CA THR A 220 -12.22 -3.21 6.64
C THR A 220 -12.41 -4.43 7.57
N PRO A 221 -13.11 -4.27 8.71
CA PRO A 221 -13.47 -5.40 9.57
C PRO A 221 -14.25 -6.48 8.84
N GLU A 222 -15.11 -6.10 7.89
CA GLU A 222 -15.89 -7.03 7.07
C GLU A 222 -15.02 -7.83 6.10
N PHE A 223 -14.06 -7.17 5.44
CA PHE A 223 -13.07 -7.87 4.61
C PHE A 223 -12.30 -8.92 5.41
N LEU A 224 -11.97 -8.64 6.66
CA LEU A 224 -11.29 -9.61 7.53
C LEU A 224 -12.24 -10.73 7.97
N MET A 225 -13.35 -10.38 8.60
CA MET A 225 -14.14 -11.31 9.43
C MET A 225 -15.27 -12.03 8.72
N ASN A 226 -15.68 -11.59 7.53
CA ASN A 226 -16.78 -12.23 6.82
C ASN A 226 -16.40 -13.68 6.42
N THR A 227 -17.15 -14.66 6.93
CA THR A 227 -16.86 -16.09 6.76
C THR A 227 -17.28 -16.66 5.40
N ARG A 228 -17.96 -15.87 4.55
CA ARG A 228 -18.37 -16.28 3.20
C ARG A 228 -17.50 -15.67 2.11
N ARG A 229 -17.12 -14.41 2.26
CA ARG A 229 -16.42 -13.63 1.24
C ARG A 229 -15.13 -12.97 1.72
N GLY A 230 -14.96 -12.75 3.01
CA GLY A 230 -13.76 -12.14 3.60
C GLY A 230 -12.61 -13.14 3.77
N LEU A 231 -11.50 -12.71 4.36
CA LEU A 231 -10.34 -13.56 4.60
C LEU A 231 -10.67 -14.77 5.48
N TYR A 232 -11.64 -14.63 6.40
CA TYR A 232 -12.12 -15.73 7.25
C TYR A 232 -12.90 -16.80 6.48
N SER A 233 -13.26 -16.58 5.21
CA SER A 233 -13.79 -17.66 4.37
C SER A 233 -12.73 -18.71 4.00
N TYR A 234 -11.45 -18.40 4.21
CA TYR A 234 -10.33 -19.31 3.99
C TYR A 234 -9.76 -19.75 5.34
N GLU A 235 -10.02 -20.99 5.75
CA GLU A 235 -9.73 -21.50 7.10
C GLU A 235 -8.25 -21.34 7.51
N ALA A 236 -7.31 -21.51 6.57
CA ALA A 236 -5.88 -21.34 6.84
C ALA A 236 -5.48 -19.88 7.10
N LEU A 237 -6.23 -18.90 6.57
CA LEU A 237 -6.06 -17.49 6.92
C LEU A 237 -6.75 -17.20 8.25
N GLN A 238 -7.98 -17.68 8.44
CA GLN A 238 -8.73 -17.48 9.66
C GLN A 238 -7.93 -17.91 10.89
N SER A 239 -7.35 -19.12 10.88
CA SER A 239 -6.55 -19.64 12.00
C SER A 239 -5.33 -18.79 12.34
N ARG A 240 -4.73 -18.10 11.36
CA ARG A 240 -3.53 -17.26 11.55
C ARG A 240 -3.85 -15.81 11.89
N LEU A 241 -4.99 -15.31 11.44
CA LEU A 241 -5.44 -13.93 11.62
C LEU A 241 -6.42 -13.78 12.79
N ALA A 242 -6.92 -14.89 13.33
CA ALA A 242 -7.82 -14.90 14.47
C ALA A 242 -7.19 -14.17 15.65
N GLU A 243 -8.01 -13.38 16.32
CA GLU A 243 -7.58 -12.62 17.47
C GLU A 243 -7.39 -13.50 18.69
N ASN A 244 -6.51 -13.02 19.56
CA ASN A 244 -6.32 -13.62 20.85
C ASN A 244 -7.63 -13.57 21.65
N THR A 245 -8.16 -14.73 22.03
CA THR A 245 -9.42 -14.84 22.76
C THR A 245 -9.38 -14.19 24.15
N PHE A 246 -8.19 -13.95 24.70
CA PHE A 246 -7.95 -13.27 25.97
C PHE A 246 -7.85 -11.75 25.86
N ALA A 247 -7.71 -11.19 24.65
CA ALA A 247 -7.71 -9.75 24.43
C ALA A 247 -9.15 -9.19 24.47
N ARG A 248 -9.76 -9.23 25.67
CA ARG A 248 -11.12 -8.75 25.97
C ARG A 248 -11.06 -7.68 27.06
N ASP A 249 -12.17 -6.95 27.24
CA ASP A 249 -12.38 -6.03 28.37
C ASP A 249 -11.30 -4.93 28.51
N GLY A 250 -10.87 -4.37 27.39
CA GLY A 250 -9.87 -3.28 27.35
C GLY A 250 -8.41 -3.77 27.33
N LEU A 251 -8.18 -5.09 27.35
CA LEU A 251 -6.85 -5.66 27.13
C LEU A 251 -6.51 -5.63 25.63
N VAL A 252 -5.37 -5.02 25.30
CA VAL A 252 -4.89 -4.89 23.92
C VAL A 252 -3.71 -5.82 23.68
N ASP A 253 -3.84 -6.71 22.70
CA ASP A 253 -2.76 -7.56 22.21
C ASP A 253 -2.28 -7.05 20.84
N LEU A 254 -1.05 -6.52 20.79
CA LEU A 254 -0.39 -6.04 19.57
C LEU A 254 0.68 -7.01 19.06
N SER A 255 0.76 -8.22 19.63
CA SER A 255 1.74 -9.23 19.22
C SER A 255 1.30 -10.03 17.99
N GLY A 256 -0.01 -10.03 17.69
CA GLY A 256 -0.59 -10.71 16.54
C GLY A 256 -0.38 -9.98 15.21
N PRO A 257 -0.65 -10.66 14.08
CA PRO A 257 -0.50 -10.08 12.73
C PRO A 257 -1.62 -9.09 12.36
N VAL A 258 -2.65 -8.96 13.20
CA VAL A 258 -3.79 -8.06 12.99
C VAL A 258 -3.79 -7.00 14.09
N VAL A 259 -3.83 -5.74 13.69
CA VAL A 259 -4.01 -4.59 14.59
C VAL A 259 -5.35 -3.95 14.30
N ARG A 260 -6.29 -4.01 15.25
CA ARG A 260 -7.56 -3.29 15.16
C ARG A 260 -7.37 -1.83 15.53
N LEU A 261 -7.87 -0.95 14.67
CA LEU A 261 -7.97 0.48 14.96
C LEU A 261 -9.33 0.76 15.58
N ALA A 262 -9.33 1.29 16.80
CA ALA A 262 -10.55 1.77 17.44
C ALA A 262 -11.08 3.03 16.75
N SER A 263 -12.38 3.29 16.89
CA SER A 263 -12.96 4.57 16.49
C SER A 263 -12.46 5.68 17.42
N LEU A 264 -12.42 6.92 16.93
CA LEU A 264 -12.02 8.07 17.75
C LEU A 264 -13.05 8.30 18.85
N THR A 265 -12.58 8.54 20.07
CA THR A 265 -13.41 9.04 21.17
C THR A 265 -13.71 10.54 20.97
N PRO A 266 -14.71 11.12 21.66
CA PRO A 266 -14.91 12.56 21.67
C PRO A 266 -13.62 13.32 22.04
N GLU A 267 -12.88 12.82 23.02
CA GLU A 267 -11.63 13.41 23.48
C GLU A 267 -10.56 13.36 22.39
N ASP A 268 -10.41 12.22 21.70
CA ASP A 268 -9.47 12.09 20.57
C ASP A 268 -9.82 13.05 19.43
N LEU A 269 -11.12 13.22 19.15
CA LEU A 269 -11.59 14.11 18.10
C LEU A 269 -11.35 15.58 18.45
N PHE A 270 -11.57 15.97 19.70
CA PHE A 270 -11.22 17.31 20.17
C PHE A 270 -9.73 17.61 19.96
N VAL A 271 -8.86 16.67 20.35
CA VAL A 271 -7.41 16.80 20.14
C VAL A 271 -7.05 16.86 18.66
N LEU A 272 -7.74 16.08 17.81
CA LEU A 272 -7.56 16.13 16.35
C LEU A 272 -7.91 17.52 15.80
N LEU A 273 -9.08 18.07 16.15
CA LEU A 273 -9.49 19.40 15.71
C LEU A 273 -8.56 20.50 16.24
N ALA A 274 -8.09 20.39 17.47
CA ALA A 274 -7.11 21.32 18.05
C ALA A 274 -5.77 21.28 17.29
N ASN A 275 -5.32 20.10 16.87
CA ASN A 275 -4.12 19.96 16.03
C ASN A 275 -4.33 20.52 14.62
N VAL A 276 -5.50 20.30 14.01
CA VAL A 276 -5.86 20.90 12.71
C VAL A 276 -5.87 22.42 12.81
N ARG A 277 -6.51 22.98 13.84
CA ARG A 277 -6.51 24.42 14.13
C ARG A 277 -5.08 24.97 14.21
N ARG A 278 -4.19 24.30 14.95
CA ARG A 278 -2.78 24.74 15.09
C ARG A 278 -2.02 24.74 13.77
N ILE A 279 -2.35 23.85 12.85
CA ILE A 279 -1.72 23.79 11.52
C ILE A 279 -2.23 24.94 10.64
N MET A 280 -3.51 25.29 10.75
CA MET A 280 -4.18 26.24 9.84
C MET A 280 -4.18 27.69 10.33
N GLN A 281 -4.09 27.93 11.64
CA GLN A 281 -4.22 29.27 12.22
C GLN A 281 -3.01 29.60 13.10
N ASP A 282 -2.55 30.85 13.02
CA ASP A 282 -1.58 31.42 13.95
C ASP A 282 -2.22 31.72 15.31
N ASP A 283 -1.43 31.65 16.40
CA ASP A 283 -1.90 31.81 17.79
C ASP A 283 -2.67 33.12 18.05
N ALA A 284 -2.40 34.18 17.30
CA ALA A 284 -3.02 35.50 17.48
C ALA A 284 -4.48 35.60 17.01
N GLY A 285 -4.96 34.63 16.20
CA GLY A 285 -6.32 34.62 15.64
C GLY A 285 -7.01 33.26 15.71
N ALA A 286 -6.45 32.33 16.49
CA ALA A 286 -6.96 30.98 16.59
C ALA A 286 -8.34 30.96 17.28
N LEU A 287 -9.24 30.11 16.77
CA LEU A 287 -10.53 29.87 17.43
C LEU A 287 -10.34 29.40 18.88
N PRO A 288 -11.16 29.86 19.83
CA PRO A 288 -11.10 29.38 21.21
C PRO A 288 -11.54 27.90 21.30
N ASP A 289 -11.13 27.21 22.35
CA ASP A 289 -11.52 25.81 22.59
C ASP A 289 -13.04 25.63 22.69
N THR A 290 -13.76 26.65 23.19
CA THR A 290 -15.23 26.68 23.22
C THR A 290 -15.86 26.57 21.83
N ALA A 291 -15.18 27.04 20.78
CA ALA A 291 -15.67 26.91 19.41
C ALA A 291 -15.54 25.47 18.90
N LEU A 292 -14.50 24.74 19.33
CA LEU A 292 -14.34 23.31 19.03
C LEU A 292 -15.41 22.50 19.75
N GLU A 293 -15.65 22.79 21.03
CA GLU A 293 -16.73 22.15 21.81
C GLU A 293 -18.10 22.38 21.16
N ALA A 294 -18.40 23.63 20.77
CA ALA A 294 -19.65 23.97 20.09
C ALA A 294 -19.80 23.27 18.73
N PHE A 295 -18.72 23.20 17.96
CA PHE A 295 -18.72 22.48 16.68
C PHE A 295 -18.97 20.98 16.88
N MET A 296 -18.30 20.37 17.85
CA MET A 296 -18.50 18.96 18.20
C MET A 296 -19.92 18.68 18.71
N ALA A 297 -20.47 19.54 19.56
CA ALA A 297 -21.83 19.44 20.05
C ALA A 297 -22.84 19.50 18.89
N HIS A 298 -22.69 20.47 17.98
CA HIS A 298 -23.53 20.61 16.80
C HIS A 298 -23.49 19.37 15.88
N CYS A 299 -22.29 18.84 15.63
CA CYS A 299 -22.16 17.62 14.83
C CYS A 299 -22.73 16.38 15.54
N SER A 300 -22.56 16.27 16.86
CA SER A 300 -23.15 15.20 17.65
C SER A 300 -24.69 15.25 17.62
N ASP A 301 -25.27 16.44 17.71
CA ASP A 301 -26.74 16.62 17.72
C ASP A 301 -27.38 16.31 16.36
N ARG A 302 -26.70 16.63 15.24
CA ARG A 302 -27.23 16.36 13.89
C ARG A 302 -27.00 14.93 13.39
N ILE A 303 -25.88 14.30 13.76
CA ILE A 303 -25.43 13.02 13.17
C ILE A 303 -25.55 11.87 14.19
N GLY A 304 -25.72 12.17 15.48
CA GLY A 304 -25.79 11.16 16.54
C GLY A 304 -24.50 10.34 16.66
N GLU A 305 -24.62 9.07 17.06
CA GLU A 305 -23.46 8.16 17.20
C GLU A 305 -22.67 7.93 15.91
N ALA A 306 -23.24 8.23 14.74
CA ALA A 306 -22.54 8.12 13.46
C ALA A 306 -21.45 9.18 13.29
N TYR A 307 -21.48 10.27 14.05
CA TYR A 307 -20.44 11.32 14.04
C TYR A 307 -19.02 10.76 14.25
N PHE A 308 -18.88 9.83 15.21
CA PHE A 308 -17.59 9.23 15.55
C PHE A 308 -17.09 8.23 14.50
N ARG A 309 -17.99 7.82 13.59
CA ARG A 309 -17.67 6.92 12.47
C ARG A 309 -17.26 7.67 11.21
N THR A 310 -17.43 8.99 11.17
CA THR A 310 -17.14 9.84 10.00
C THR A 310 -16.00 10.87 10.24
N PRO A 311 -14.80 10.48 10.73
CA PRO A 311 -13.71 11.43 10.99
C PRO A 311 -13.33 12.28 9.77
N ARG A 312 -13.42 11.71 8.55
CA ARG A 312 -13.08 12.40 7.31
C ARG A 312 -14.00 13.60 7.07
N ASN A 313 -15.32 13.38 7.06
CA ASN A 313 -16.30 14.44 6.81
C ASN A 313 -16.26 15.52 7.89
N THR A 314 -16.09 15.11 9.16
CA THR A 314 -15.97 16.04 10.29
C THR A 314 -14.76 16.95 10.14
N VAL A 315 -13.57 16.39 9.84
CA VAL A 315 -12.35 17.18 9.64
C VAL A 315 -12.49 18.09 8.42
N THR A 316 -13.05 17.60 7.30
CA THR A 316 -13.29 18.42 6.10
C THR A 316 -14.21 19.61 6.40
N ALA A 317 -15.32 19.39 7.11
CA ALA A 317 -16.25 20.44 7.49
C ALA A 317 -15.56 21.49 8.39
N PHE A 318 -14.71 21.04 9.32
CA PHE A 318 -13.95 21.94 10.18
C PHE A 318 -12.90 22.76 9.42
N VAL A 319 -12.15 22.13 8.50
CA VAL A 319 -11.19 22.82 7.62
C VAL A 319 -11.90 23.89 6.78
N ASN A 320 -13.07 23.57 6.23
CA ASN A 320 -13.89 24.52 5.49
C ASN A 320 -14.36 25.69 6.36
N LEU A 321 -14.78 25.43 7.60
CA LEU A 321 -15.15 26.48 8.57
C LEU A 321 -13.96 27.42 8.82
N LEU A 322 -12.77 26.88 9.11
CA LEU A 322 -11.56 27.68 9.34
C LEU A 322 -11.22 28.54 8.12
N SER A 323 -11.30 27.96 6.92
CA SER A 323 -11.01 28.65 5.66
C SER A 323 -11.96 29.82 5.40
N VAL A 324 -13.24 29.66 5.73
CA VAL A 324 -14.25 30.73 5.60
C VAL A 324 -13.99 31.85 6.61
N LEU A 325 -13.68 31.51 7.86
CA LEU A 325 -13.41 32.51 8.90
C LEU A 325 -12.16 33.34 8.60
N GLU A 326 -11.10 32.70 8.09
CA GLU A 326 -9.87 33.38 7.70
C GLU A 326 -10.10 34.43 6.59
N GLN A 327 -10.98 34.13 5.62
CA GLN A 327 -11.27 35.01 4.50
C GLN A 327 -12.31 36.09 4.80
N ASN A 328 -13.02 36.01 5.93
CA ASN A 328 -14.12 36.91 6.28
C ASN A 328 -13.95 37.51 7.68
N PRO A 329 -12.98 38.44 7.87
CA PRO A 329 -12.74 39.10 9.15
C PRO A 329 -13.95 39.95 9.56
N GLY A 330 -14.74 39.44 10.51
CA GLY A 330 -15.99 40.05 10.98
C GLY A 330 -17.17 39.08 11.04
N VAL A 331 -17.02 37.86 10.53
CA VAL A 331 -17.99 36.79 10.73
C VAL A 331 -17.67 36.05 12.03
N GLU A 332 -18.67 35.94 12.90
CA GLU A 332 -18.56 35.16 14.13
C GLU A 332 -18.73 33.67 13.85
N TRP A 333 -17.91 32.83 14.49
CA TRP A 333 -17.93 31.38 14.29
C TRP A 333 -19.25 30.73 14.74
N ASN A 334 -19.92 31.31 15.75
CA ASN A 334 -21.23 30.85 16.23
C ASN A 334 -22.26 30.79 15.09
N ASP A 335 -22.32 31.84 14.26
CA ASP A 335 -23.31 31.97 13.18
C ASP A 335 -23.11 30.97 12.04
N LEU A 336 -21.87 30.48 11.89
CA LEU A 336 -21.52 29.51 10.87
C LEU A 336 -21.80 28.08 11.32
N ILE A 337 -21.54 27.74 12.58
CA ILE A 337 -21.74 26.38 13.11
C ILE A 337 -23.19 25.93 12.92
N GLU A 338 -24.18 26.78 13.21
CA GLU A 338 -25.60 26.45 13.06
C GLU A 338 -26.00 26.07 11.61
N LYS A 339 -25.24 26.54 10.62
CA LYS A 339 -25.49 26.32 9.19
C LYS A 339 -24.74 25.11 8.61
N ILE A 340 -23.83 24.49 9.36
CA ILE A 340 -23.01 23.38 8.86
C ILE A 340 -23.83 22.10 8.75
N GLU A 341 -24.04 21.64 7.52
CA GLU A 341 -24.54 20.30 7.21
C GLU A 341 -23.35 19.35 7.03
N VAL A 342 -23.28 18.32 7.88
CA VAL A 342 -22.30 17.24 7.76
C VAL A 342 -23.08 15.97 7.47
N SER A 343 -22.80 15.34 6.33
CA SER A 343 -23.42 14.08 5.94
C SER A 343 -22.71 12.88 6.55
N GLU A 344 -23.45 11.78 6.72
CA GLU A 344 -22.85 10.49 7.07
C GLU A 344 -21.87 10.04 5.97
N ASP A 345 -20.71 9.51 6.39
CA ASP A 345 -19.76 8.83 5.51
C ASP A 345 -20.18 7.35 5.49
N LEU A 346 -20.91 6.95 4.45
CA LEU A 346 -21.32 5.55 4.28
C LEU A 346 -20.16 4.63 3.88
N GLY A 347 -18.96 5.17 3.67
CA GLY A 347 -17.82 4.43 3.15
C GLY A 347 -18.07 3.97 1.71
N GLU A 348 -17.36 4.54 0.75
CA GLU A 348 -17.37 4.10 -0.66
C GLU A 348 -16.95 2.61 -0.85
N ASP A 349 -16.51 1.98 0.24
CA ASP A 349 -16.07 0.59 0.29
C ASP A 349 -17.20 -0.45 0.26
N MET A 350 -18.46 -0.08 0.50
CA MET A 350 -19.54 -1.07 0.71
C MET A 350 -20.79 -0.89 -0.15
N THR A 351 -20.92 0.16 -0.95
CA THR A 351 -22.18 0.49 -1.64
C THR A 351 -22.52 -0.37 -2.87
N GLU A 352 -21.77 -1.43 -3.21
CA GLU A 352 -21.99 -2.20 -4.46
C GLU A 352 -21.99 -3.73 -4.31
N VAL A 353 -22.33 -4.29 -3.15
CA VAL A 353 -22.53 -5.75 -3.05
C VAL A 353 -23.99 -6.04 -2.72
N ASP A 354 -24.82 -6.06 -3.75
CA ASP A 354 -26.20 -6.53 -3.65
C ASP A 354 -26.21 -8.03 -3.26
N GLU A 355 -26.65 -8.34 -2.04
CA GLU A 355 -26.66 -9.70 -1.47
C GLU A 355 -27.73 -10.63 -2.09
N SER A 356 -28.36 -10.23 -3.20
CA SER A 356 -29.55 -10.89 -3.75
C SER A 356 -29.31 -11.99 -4.80
N THR A 357 -28.06 -12.38 -5.12
CA THR A 357 -27.81 -13.50 -6.06
C THR A 357 -27.17 -14.71 -5.39
N GLY A 358 -27.94 -15.37 -4.53
CA GLY A 358 -27.67 -16.71 -4.03
C GLY A 358 -28.47 -17.77 -4.80
N ALA A 359 -27.74 -18.79 -5.29
CA ALA A 359 -28.20 -20.10 -5.77
C ALA A 359 -28.65 -20.23 -7.24
N GLN A 360 -27.71 -20.56 -8.12
CA GLN A 360 -27.90 -21.62 -9.11
C GLN A 360 -26.69 -22.56 -9.08
N ASP A 361 -26.96 -23.83 -8.79
CA ASP A 361 -26.06 -24.96 -8.70
C ASP A 361 -25.52 -25.30 -10.12
N PRO A 362 -24.23 -25.66 -10.30
CA PRO A 362 -23.71 -26.07 -11.60
C PRO A 362 -23.95 -27.57 -11.79
N GLY A 363 -25.00 -27.90 -12.54
CA GLY A 363 -25.31 -29.27 -12.94
C GLY A 363 -26.09 -29.34 -14.25
N ASP A 364 -25.47 -30.03 -15.21
CA ASP A 364 -26.01 -30.59 -16.45
C ASP A 364 -26.25 -29.70 -17.70
N ASP A 365 -25.43 -30.04 -18.69
CA ASP A 365 -25.76 -30.32 -20.09
C ASP A 365 -25.93 -29.19 -21.10
N ASP A 366 -24.86 -29.05 -21.91
CA ASP A 366 -24.93 -29.12 -23.36
C ASP A 366 -26.26 -29.68 -23.87
N LEU A 367 -27.01 -28.90 -24.65
CA LEU A 367 -27.62 -29.34 -25.91
C LEU A 367 -28.29 -28.16 -26.61
N ILE A 368 -27.65 -27.76 -27.71
CA ILE A 368 -28.17 -26.90 -28.76
C ILE A 368 -29.53 -27.46 -29.24
N SER A 369 -30.58 -26.64 -29.24
CA SER A 369 -31.73 -26.88 -30.12
C SER A 369 -32.23 -25.58 -30.77
N PHE A 370 -31.90 -25.46 -32.05
CA PHE A 370 -32.61 -24.59 -32.99
C PHE A 370 -34.01 -25.15 -33.23
N LYS A 371 -35.01 -24.27 -33.37
CA LYS A 371 -36.18 -24.53 -34.21
C LYS A 371 -36.59 -23.28 -35.00
N LEU A 372 -37.03 -23.56 -36.23
CA LEU A 372 -37.31 -22.71 -37.39
C LEU A 372 -38.11 -21.43 -37.11
#